data_AF-A0A1G6J155-F1
#
_entry.id   AF-A0A1G6J155-F1
#
_cell.length_a   1.000
_cell.length_b   1.000
_cell.length_c   1.000
_cell.angle_alpha   90.00
_cell.angle_beta   90.00
_cell.angle_gamma   90.00
#
_symmetry.space_group_name_H-M   'P 1'
#
loop_
_entity.id
_entity.type
_entity.pdbx_description
1 polymer ?
#
loop_
_entity_poly.entity_id
_entity_poly.type
_entity_poly.pdbx_seq_one_letter_code
_entity_poly.pdbx_strand_id
1 'polypeptide(L)'
;MVTIIISSFMAFATTNIDDIFILLVLFSQVRTGVIKKEGRAVREKAKVKGLYIVIGQYLGFSVIISLSIIGSLSSFFIPVSWIGLLGFVPIYMGAKGLLSLRSYKSNEVIDNISGSLFKVALITLANGSANISIYIPLFASQNLKTNIVTLIIFFL
;
A
#
# COMPACT_ATOMS: atom_id res chain seq x y z
N MET A 1 9.11 21.23 -12.53
CA MET A 1 9.15 20.95 -11.08
C MET A 1 7.75 20.94 -10.48
N VAL A 2 6.95 22.01 -10.64
CA VAL A 2 5.55 22.04 -10.16
C VAL A 2 4.70 20.88 -10.71
N THR A 3 4.78 20.60 -12.02
CA THR A 3 4.05 19.48 -12.64
C THR A 3 4.42 18.12 -12.04
N ILE A 4 5.70 17.91 -11.69
CA ILE A 4 6.17 16.68 -11.05
C ILE A 4 5.52 16.55 -9.67
N ILE A 5 5.60 17.61 -8.85
CA ILE A 5 5.02 17.62 -7.50
C ILE A 5 3.53 17.28 -7.56
N ILE A 6 2.79 17.92 -8.46
CA ILE A 6 1.36 17.66 -8.67
C ILE A 6 1.14 16.22 -9.13
N SER A 7 1.90 15.74 -10.13
CA SER A 7 1.74 14.37 -10.64
C SER A 7 2.07 13.30 -9.61
N SER A 8 3.12 13.49 -8.81
CA SER A 8 3.52 12.57 -7.76
C SER A 8 2.50 12.58 -6.62
N PHE A 9 1.98 13.75 -6.23
CA PHE A 9 0.90 13.84 -5.26
C PHE A 9 -0.38 13.16 -5.75
N MET A 10 -0.77 13.41 -7.02
CA MET A 10 -1.95 12.78 -7.61
C MET A 10 -1.79 11.27 -7.74
N ALA A 11 -0.61 10.79 -8.17
CA ALA A 11 -0.30 9.37 -8.23
C ALA A 11 -0.43 8.73 -6.84
N PHE A 12 0.21 9.33 -5.83
CA PHE A 12 0.13 8.87 -4.44
C PHE A 12 -1.30 8.87 -3.90
N ALA A 13 -2.03 9.98 -4.02
CA ALA A 13 -3.38 10.08 -3.50
C ALA A 13 -4.31 9.05 -4.15
N THR A 14 -4.16 8.83 -5.47
CA THR A 14 -5.00 7.90 -6.23
C THR A 14 -4.68 6.45 -5.87
N THR A 15 -3.39 6.08 -5.76
CA THR A 15 -2.98 4.69 -5.46
C THR A 15 -3.25 4.28 -4.03
N ASN A 16 -3.29 5.23 -3.09
CA ASN A 16 -3.46 4.92 -1.66
C ASN A 16 -4.90 5.13 -1.16
N ILE A 17 -5.87 5.38 -2.05
CA ILE A 17 -7.27 5.57 -1.63
C ILE A 17 -7.83 4.34 -0.91
N ASP A 18 -7.47 3.14 -1.38
CA ASP A 18 -7.89 1.86 -0.78
C ASP A 18 -7.27 1.64 0.60
N ASP A 19 -6.04 2.13 0.82
CA ASP A 19 -5.36 2.03 2.11
C ASP A 19 -6.09 2.79 3.21
N ILE A 20 -6.75 3.92 2.88
CA ILE A 20 -7.58 4.68 3.84
C ILE A 20 -8.70 3.80 4.38
N PHE A 21 -9.37 3.04 3.52
CA PHE A 21 -10.45 2.13 3.93
C PHE A 21 -9.92 0.96 4.76
N ILE A 22 -8.78 0.38 4.37
CA ILE A 22 -8.13 -0.69 5.13
C ILE A 22 -7.73 -0.19 6.52
N LEU A 23 -7.10 0.98 6.62
CA LEU A 23 -6.73 1.59 7.89
C LEU A 23 -7.95 1.87 8.76
N LEU A 24 -9.01 2.42 8.17
CA LEU A 24 -10.26 2.69 8.86
C LEU A 24 -10.80 1.40 9.53
N VAL A 25 -10.81 0.29 8.80
CA VAL A 25 -11.25 -1.02 9.31
C VAL A 25 -10.31 -1.51 10.42
N LEU A 26 -8.99 -1.44 10.25
CA LEU A 26 -8.02 -1.89 11.25
C LEU A 26 -8.10 -1.06 12.55
N PHE A 27 -8.18 0.27 12.44
CA PHE A 27 -8.34 1.15 13.60
C PHE A 27 -9.71 0.98 14.26
N SER A 28 -10.77 0.76 13.49
CA SER A 28 -12.11 0.45 14.01
C SER A 28 -12.08 -0.83 14.86
N GLN A 29 -11.42 -1.89 14.40
CA GLN A 29 -11.29 -3.13 15.18
C GLN A 29 -10.55 -2.93 16.50
N VAL A 30 -9.47 -2.14 16.50
CA VAL A 30 -8.75 -1.78 17.73
C VAL A 30 -9.68 -1.02 18.67
N ARG A 31 -10.44 -0.05 18.17
CA ARG A 31 -11.36 0.78 18.98
C ARG A 31 -12.54 -0.02 19.53
N THR A 32 -13.18 -0.86 18.74
CA THR A 32 -14.30 -1.71 19.18
C THR A 32 -13.86 -2.73 20.22
N GLY A 33 -12.63 -3.24 20.12
CA GLY A 33 -12.02 -4.09 21.15
C GLY A 33 -11.84 -3.39 22.51
N VAL A 34 -11.69 -2.06 22.52
CA VAL A 34 -11.63 -1.24 23.74
C VAL A 34 -13.01 -1.00 24.31
N ILE A 35 -14.01 -0.73 23.46
CA ILE A 35 -15.39 -0.45 23.91
C ILE A 35 -15.99 -1.65 24.64
N LYS A 36 -15.63 -2.89 24.26
CA LYS A 36 -16.08 -4.11 24.95
C LYS A 36 -15.43 -4.37 26.32
N LYS A 37 -14.35 -3.66 26.69
CA LYS A 37 -13.60 -3.90 27.94
C LYS A 37 -13.24 -2.56 28.60
N GLU A 38 -13.96 -2.16 29.64
CA GLU A 38 -13.66 -0.93 30.37
C GLU A 38 -12.45 -1.12 31.32
N GLY A 39 -11.43 -0.25 31.16
CA GLY A 39 -10.27 -0.18 32.06
C GLY A 39 -9.09 0.61 31.49
N ARG A 40 -8.32 1.30 32.34
CA ARG A 40 -7.11 2.08 31.96
C ARG A 40 -6.08 1.24 31.17
N ALA A 41 -5.85 0.00 31.61
CA ALA A 41 -4.94 -0.95 30.95
C ALA A 41 -5.40 -1.36 29.54
N VAL A 42 -6.71 -1.28 29.24
CA VAL A 42 -7.26 -1.59 27.91
C VAL A 42 -6.98 -0.44 26.94
N ARG A 43 -7.11 0.81 27.41
CA ARG A 43 -6.78 2.01 26.62
C ARG A 43 -5.31 2.07 26.21
N GLU A 44 -4.41 1.70 27.11
CA GLU A 44 -2.97 1.66 26.82
C GLU A 44 -2.63 0.61 25.76
N LYS A 45 -3.17 -0.61 25.90
CA LYS A 45 -3.02 -1.67 24.90
C LYS A 45 -3.56 -1.26 23.52
N ALA A 46 -4.63 -0.47 23.48
CA ALA A 46 -5.18 0.05 22.22
C ALA A 46 -4.24 1.04 21.53
N LYS A 47 -3.60 1.92 22.31
CA LYS A 47 -2.62 2.89 21.78
C LYS A 47 -1.43 2.16 21.17
N VAL A 48 -0.92 1.12 21.84
CA VAL A 48 0.17 0.27 21.33
C VAL A 48 -0.25 -0.44 20.05
N LYS A 49 -1.46 -1.00 20.00
CA LYS A 49 -2.00 -1.64 18.78
C LYS A 49 -2.17 -0.65 17.62
N GLY A 50 -2.60 0.59 17.91
CA GLY A 50 -2.67 1.65 16.90
C GLY A 50 -1.29 1.96 16.32
N LEU A 51 -0.26 2.00 17.16
CA LEU A 51 1.12 2.19 16.69
C LEU A 51 1.60 1.04 15.81
N TYR A 52 1.23 -0.21 16.11
CA TYR A 52 1.54 -1.35 15.23
C TYR A 52 0.87 -1.26 13.86
N ILE A 53 -0.32 -0.65 13.77
CA ILE A 53 -0.97 -0.39 12.48
C ILE A 53 -0.14 0.61 11.68
N VAL A 54 0.23 1.74 12.28
CA VAL A 54 1.03 2.77 11.60
C VAL A 54 2.38 2.20 11.16
N ILE A 55 3.14 1.59 12.07
CA ILE A 55 4.46 1.05 11.73
C ILE A 55 4.36 -0.07 10.69
N GLY A 56 3.37 -0.96 10.83
CA GLY A 56 3.14 -2.03 9.87
C GLY A 56 2.83 -1.50 8.47
N GLN A 57 2.00 -0.45 8.37
CA GLN A 57 1.71 0.19 7.09
C GLN A 57 2.96 0.82 6.49
N TYR A 58 3.74 1.60 7.25
CA TYR A 58 4.99 2.19 6.74
C TYR A 58 5.99 1.13 6.28
N LEU A 59 6.08 0.00 6.98
CA LEU A 59 6.92 -1.12 6.56
C LEU A 59 6.42 -1.75 5.25
N GLY A 60 5.13 -2.07 5.16
CA GLY A 60 4.54 -2.64 3.94
C GLY A 60 4.68 -1.70 2.75
N PHE A 61 4.42 -0.40 2.96
CA PHE A 61 4.59 0.63 1.95
C PHE A 61 6.04 0.80 1.52
N SER A 62 6.99 0.75 2.45
CA SER A 62 8.43 0.78 2.13
C SER A 62 8.84 -0.40 1.24
N VAL A 63 8.29 -1.60 1.47
CA VAL A 63 8.51 -2.76 0.60
C VAL A 63 7.94 -2.52 -0.79
N ILE A 64 6.71 -1.99 -0.90
CA ILE A 64 6.10 -1.61 -2.19
C ILE A 64 6.99 -0.64 -2.97
N ILE A 65 7.48 0.42 -2.30
CA ILE A 65 8.37 1.40 -2.92
C ILE A 65 9.67 0.75 -3.37
N SER A 66 10.27 -0.09 -2.52
CA SER A 66 11.53 -0.80 -2.84
C SER A 66 11.36 -1.71 -4.07
N LEU A 67 10.27 -2.49 -4.11
CA LEU A 67 9.92 -3.32 -5.27
C LEU A 67 9.68 -2.47 -6.52
N SER A 68 9.09 -1.28 -6.38
CA SER A 68 8.84 -0.37 -7.49
C SER A 68 10.13 0.24 -8.05
N ILE A 69 11.08 0.61 -7.19
CA ILE A 69 12.40 1.10 -7.60
C ILE A 69 13.17 -0.02 -8.30
N ILE A 70 13.21 -1.23 -7.71
CA ILE A 70 13.86 -2.40 -8.34
C ILE A 70 13.20 -2.71 -9.68
N GLY A 71 11.87 -2.69 -9.74
CA GLY A 71 11.09 -2.91 -10.95
C GLY A 71 11.36 -1.83 -12.01
N SER A 72 11.61 -0.58 -11.62
CA SER A 72 11.94 0.50 -12.54
C SER A 72 13.24 0.27 -13.31
N LEU A 73 14.16 -0.54 -12.77
CA LEU A 73 15.38 -0.95 -13.47
C LEU A 73 15.09 -1.81 -14.70
N SER A 74 13.89 -2.38 -14.83
CA SER A 74 13.46 -3.03 -16.08
C SER A 74 13.48 -2.09 -17.28
N SER A 75 13.42 -0.76 -17.06
CA SER A 75 13.56 0.26 -18.10
C SER A 75 14.91 0.24 -18.81
N PHE A 76 15.95 -0.36 -18.23
CA PHE A 76 17.25 -0.52 -18.92
C PHE A 76 17.17 -1.52 -20.07
N PHE A 77 16.23 -2.46 -20.01
CA PHE A 77 16.04 -3.51 -21.02
C PHE A 77 14.84 -3.28 -21.93
N ILE A 78 13.89 -2.44 -21.49
CA ILE A 78 12.60 -2.22 -22.16
C ILE A 78 12.51 -0.76 -22.63
N PRO A 79 12.34 -0.49 -23.94
CA PRO A 79 12.17 0.85 -24.46
C PRO A 79 11.01 1.59 -23.77
N VAL A 80 11.17 2.89 -23.54
CA VAL A 80 10.18 3.73 -22.81
C VAL A 80 8.77 3.62 -23.42
N SER A 81 8.65 3.42 -24.73
CA SER A 81 7.37 3.26 -25.42
C SER A 81 6.56 2.04 -24.94
N TRP A 82 7.22 1.02 -24.39
CA TRP A 82 6.60 -0.21 -23.90
C TRP A 82 6.23 -0.12 -22.42
N ILE A 83 6.77 0.86 -21.69
CA ILE A 83 6.46 1.09 -20.27
C ILE A 83 4.98 1.44 -20.08
N GLY A 84 4.36 2.13 -21.05
CA GLY A 84 2.92 2.39 -21.05
C GLY A 84 2.05 1.12 -21.05
N LEU A 85 2.58 -0.01 -21.55
CA LEU A 85 1.89 -1.31 -21.53
C LEU A 85 1.79 -1.89 -20.13
N LEU A 86 2.58 -1.43 -19.16
CA LEU A 86 2.42 -1.83 -17.75
C LEU A 86 1.06 -1.42 -17.18
N GLY A 87 0.35 -0.46 -17.80
CA GLY A 87 -1.04 -0.15 -17.48
C GLY A 87 -2.01 -1.32 -17.70
N PHE A 88 -1.64 -2.35 -18.46
CA PHE A 88 -2.43 -3.58 -18.59
C PHE A 88 -2.30 -4.50 -17.37
N VAL A 89 -1.22 -4.41 -16.59
CA VAL A 89 -1.03 -5.19 -15.36
C VAL A 89 -2.14 -4.94 -14.33
N PRO A 90 -2.46 -3.69 -13.95
CA PRO A 90 -3.54 -3.42 -12.99
C PRO A 90 -4.91 -3.77 -13.55
N ILE A 91 -5.14 -3.63 -14.86
CA ILE A 91 -6.39 -4.06 -15.52
C ILE A 91 -6.55 -5.58 -15.39
N TYR A 92 -5.50 -6.34 -15.69
CA TYR A 92 -5.50 -7.80 -15.55
C TYR A 92 -5.70 -8.24 -14.09
N MET A 93 -5.00 -7.61 -13.14
CA MET A 93 -5.16 -7.91 -11.72
C MET A 93 -6.57 -7.60 -11.23
N GLY A 94 -7.18 -6.49 -11.66
CA GLY A 94 -8.57 -6.15 -11.38
C GLY A 94 -9.56 -7.17 -11.95
N ALA A 95 -9.39 -7.57 -13.22
CA ALA A 95 -10.23 -8.59 -13.85
C ALA A 95 -10.09 -9.96 -13.17
N LYS A 96 -8.87 -10.38 -12.85
CA LYS A 96 -8.59 -11.62 -12.11
C LYS A 96 -9.19 -11.58 -10.71
N GLY A 97 -9.10 -10.44 -10.02
CA GLY A 97 -9.73 -10.21 -8.72
C GLY A 97 -11.24 -10.42 -8.77
N LEU A 98 -11.90 -9.84 -9.78
CA LEU A 98 -13.35 -9.98 -9.97
C LEU A 98 -13.78 -11.44 -10.19
N LEU A 99 -12.95 -12.23 -10.88
CA LEU A 99 -13.21 -13.65 -11.12
C LEU A 99 -12.88 -14.53 -9.90
N SER A 100 -11.89 -14.16 -9.08
CA SER A 100 -11.51 -14.92 -7.88
C SER A 100 -12.45 -14.70 -6.69
N LEU A 101 -13.22 -13.60 -6.68
CA LEU A 101 -14.33 -13.34 -5.74
C LEU A 101 -15.37 -14.48 -5.72
N ARG A 102 -15.49 -15.26 -6.79
CA ARG A 102 -16.42 -16.39 -6.89
C ARG A 102 -15.93 -17.69 -6.23
N SER A 103 -14.65 -17.75 -5.84
CA SER A 103 -14.00 -18.97 -5.34
C SER A 103 -13.37 -18.79 -3.95
N TYR A 104 -13.90 -17.87 -3.13
CA TYR A 104 -13.41 -17.69 -1.77
C TYR A 104 -14.00 -18.75 -0.84
N LYS A 105 -13.41 -19.94 -0.84
CA LYS A 105 -13.56 -20.88 0.28
C LYS A 105 -12.76 -20.29 1.45
N SER A 106 -13.49 -19.80 2.43
CA SER A 106 -12.98 -19.26 3.69
C SER A 106 -11.93 -20.21 4.28
N ASN A 107 -10.66 -19.80 4.23
CA ASN A 107 -9.63 -20.39 5.06
C ASN A 107 -9.40 -19.45 6.24
N GLU A 108 -9.57 -20.03 7.42
CA GLU A 108 -9.35 -19.49 8.74
C GLU A 108 -7.96 -18.84 8.88
N VAL A 109 -7.87 -17.53 8.62
CA VAL A 109 -6.70 -16.71 9.03
C VAL A 109 -7.16 -15.41 9.73
N ILE A 110 -8.47 -15.22 9.85
CA ILE A 110 -9.11 -14.09 10.51
C ILE A 110 -9.29 -14.40 12.01
N ASP A 111 -8.24 -14.88 12.66
CA ASP A 111 -8.15 -14.85 14.12
C ASP A 111 -6.97 -13.96 14.52
N ASN A 112 -7.29 -12.86 15.20
CA ASN A 112 -6.40 -11.76 15.59
C ASN A 112 -5.93 -10.85 14.43
N ILE A 113 -6.87 -10.17 13.77
CA ILE A 113 -6.58 -9.11 12.77
C ILE A 113 -5.94 -7.86 13.42
N SER A 114 -6.25 -7.56 14.68
CA SER A 114 -5.73 -6.39 15.38
C SER A 114 -4.63 -6.75 16.39
N GLY A 115 -3.35 -6.77 15.97
CA GLY A 115 -2.25 -6.87 16.94
C GLY A 115 -0.85 -7.21 16.45
N SER A 116 -0.65 -7.61 15.20
CA SER A 116 0.69 -7.92 14.68
C SER A 116 1.08 -6.94 13.59
N LEU A 117 2.16 -6.20 13.84
CA LEU A 117 2.81 -5.27 12.89
C LEU A 117 3.11 -5.94 11.55
N PHE A 118 3.56 -7.20 11.56
CA PHE A 118 3.81 -7.98 10.34
C PHE A 118 2.54 -8.26 9.55
N LYS A 119 1.41 -8.52 10.21
CA LYS A 119 0.13 -8.74 9.51
C LYS A 119 -0.31 -7.47 8.78
N VAL A 120 -0.17 -6.30 9.41
CA VAL A 120 -0.52 -5.03 8.77
C VAL A 120 0.38 -4.77 7.56
N ALA A 121 1.69 -5.01 7.69
CA ALA A 121 2.61 -4.90 6.56
C ALA A 121 2.26 -5.85 5.39
N LEU A 122 1.85 -7.09 5.69
CA LEU A 122 1.40 -8.06 4.69
C LEU A 122 0.09 -7.63 4.01
N ILE A 123 -0.87 -7.09 4.77
CA ILE A 123 -2.12 -6.55 4.21
C ILE A 123 -1.82 -5.38 3.28
N THR A 124 -0.97 -4.44 3.71
CA THR A 124 -0.53 -3.31 2.86
C THR A 124 0.16 -3.81 1.60
N LEU A 125 1.08 -4.77 1.71
CA LEU A 125 1.76 -5.36 0.55
C LEU A 125 0.79 -6.05 -0.42
N ALA A 126 -0.18 -6.79 0.11
CA ALA A 126 -1.20 -7.46 -0.70
C ALA A 126 -2.12 -6.46 -1.43
N ASN A 127 -2.39 -5.31 -0.80
CA ASN A 127 -3.16 -4.22 -1.41
C ASN A 127 -2.34 -3.42 -2.44
N GLY A 128 -1.02 -3.38 -2.30
CA GLY A 128 -0.09 -2.54 -3.07
C GLY A 128 0.04 -2.83 -4.57
N SER A 129 -0.82 -3.66 -5.15
CA SER A 129 -0.75 -4.01 -6.58
C SER A 129 -0.95 -2.78 -7.50
N ALA A 130 -1.94 -1.93 -7.20
CA ALA A 130 -2.17 -0.68 -7.93
C ALA A 130 -0.97 0.28 -7.77
N ASN A 131 -0.43 0.38 -6.56
CA ASN A 131 0.77 1.17 -6.28
C ASN A 131 1.95 0.71 -7.13
N ILE A 132 2.31 -0.58 -7.10
CA ILE A 132 3.43 -1.13 -7.89
C ILE A 132 3.23 -0.85 -9.38
N SER A 133 2.01 -1.05 -9.89
CA SER A 133 1.72 -0.85 -11.31
C SER A 133 1.89 0.59 -11.80
N ILE A 134 1.65 1.57 -10.94
CA ILE A 134 1.77 3.00 -11.26
C ILE A 134 3.18 3.51 -10.91
N TYR A 135 3.77 3.03 -9.83
CA TYR A 135 5.06 3.52 -9.33
C TYR A 135 6.24 3.02 -10.17
N ILE A 136 6.23 1.78 -10.65
CA ILE A 136 7.28 1.27 -11.57
C ILE A 136 7.44 2.19 -12.79
N PRO A 137 6.40 2.43 -13.62
CA PRO A 137 6.52 3.28 -14.79
C PRO A 137 6.82 4.74 -14.42
N LEU A 138 6.29 5.24 -13.30
CA LEU A 138 6.58 6.59 -12.80
C LEU A 138 8.08 6.75 -12.52
N PHE A 139 8.69 5.86 -11.73
CA PHE A 139 10.12 5.92 -11.39
C PHE A 139 11.02 5.65 -12.60
N ALA A 140 10.58 4.79 -13.53
CA ALA A 140 11.32 4.49 -14.76
C ALA A 140 11.36 5.69 -15.74
N SER A 141 10.29 6.50 -15.78
CA SER A 141 10.18 7.65 -16.67
C SER A 141 10.90 8.91 -16.17
N GLN A 142 11.45 8.89 -14.96
CA GLN A 142 11.97 10.06 -14.24
C GLN A 142 13.48 9.96 -14.00
N ASN A 143 14.15 11.12 -13.96
CA ASN A 143 15.57 11.20 -13.58
C ASN A 143 15.76 11.06 -12.05
N LEU A 144 16.96 10.69 -11.61
CA LEU A 144 17.27 10.44 -10.18
C LEU A 144 16.86 11.59 -9.24
N LYS A 145 17.13 12.86 -9.60
CA LYS A 145 16.72 14.02 -8.81
C LYS A 145 15.19 14.10 -8.63
N THR A 146 14.45 13.70 -9.66
CA THR A 146 12.99 13.70 -9.66
C THR A 146 12.45 12.55 -8.80
N ASN A 147 13.06 11.37 -8.90
CA ASN A 147 12.72 10.22 -8.05
C ASN A 147 12.89 10.54 -6.57
N ILE A 148 13.95 11.26 -6.18
CA ILE A 148 14.15 11.70 -4.78
C ILE A 148 12.99 12.60 -4.32
N VAL A 149 12.56 13.57 -5.14
CA VAL A 149 11.42 14.44 -4.81
C VAL A 149 10.13 13.62 -4.69
N THR A 150 9.88 12.69 -5.61
CA THR A 150 8.73 11.78 -5.56
C THR A 150 8.73 10.93 -4.29
N LEU A 151 9.89 10.41 -3.86
CA LEU A 151 10.02 9.65 -2.62
C LEU A 151 9.71 10.50 -1.39
N ILE A 152 10.20 11.74 -1.34
CA ILE A 152 9.87 12.66 -0.24
C ILE A 152 8.36 12.87 -0.15
N ILE A 153 7.68 13.07 -1.30
CA ILE A 153 6.22 13.23 -1.34
C ILE A 153 5.49 11.97 -0.86
N PHE A 154 5.98 10.78 -1.21
CA PHE A 154 5.34 9.51 -0.84
C PHE A 154 5.46 9.16 0.65
N PHE A 155 6.42 9.74 1.37
CA PHE A 155 6.64 9.50 2.80
C PHE A 155 6.23 10.67 3.71
N LEU A 156 5.74 11.76 3.13
CA LEU A 156 5.12 12.90 3.83
C LEU A 156 3.65 12.61 4.16
#